data_AF-A0A6N8WZF9-F1
#
_entry.id   AF-A0A6N8WZF9-F1
#
_cell.length_a   1.000
_cell.length_b   1.000
_cell.length_c   1.000
_cell.angle_alpha   90.00
_cell.angle_beta   90.00
_cell.angle_gamma   90.00
#
_symmetry.space_group_name_H-M   'P 1'
#
loop_
_entity.id
_entity.type
_entity.pdbx_description
1 polymer ?
#
loop_
_entity_poly.entity_id
_entity_poly.type
_entity_poly.pdbx_seq_one_letter_code
_entity_poly.pdbx_strand_id
1 'polypeptide(L)'
;MVAWTPRTVLFGAALAFSFVVSGAPWSMVEVAWAQEQTLFMAFTDADGAPVSDMTPEEIIIQWDEMPSEVRRIEPINWPARVTVFVDNATESQTVLPDMREGLRLFLEALPADIEVAIATIAGRPQFRVEHTTDRGALADAVGALASEGGAATFFDALYEEAERLDDDDDREYLSVIVMVAVAGSEGSGQARGQNLERMMDRLYDNAAVVHTLLLPSPVSGVTGTQGRPQTRWGTDIAAATRGTFADLNIATDYRTRLPELVNDISRRHRLTSHQFRVTYRPPEEASDQPRVQVGSARPGITVWPTDNGNIP
;
A
#
# COMPACT_ATOMS: atom_id res chain seq x y z
N MET A 1 28.89 20.39 66.58
CA MET A 1 28.30 20.78 65.29
C MET A 1 28.85 19.84 64.23
N VAL A 2 28.05 18.84 63.86
CA VAL A 2 28.40 17.85 62.85
C VAL A 2 27.98 18.44 61.51
N ALA A 3 28.96 18.72 60.64
CA ALA A 3 28.74 19.21 59.29
C ALA A 3 28.55 18.02 58.35
N TRP A 4 27.40 18.00 57.69
CA TRP A 4 26.99 17.04 56.67
C TRP A 4 27.51 17.52 55.31
N THR A 5 28.18 16.66 54.54
CA THR A 5 28.39 16.86 53.10
C THR A 5 28.22 15.54 52.36
N PRO A 6 27.68 15.55 51.12
CA PRO A 6 26.95 14.42 50.55
C PRO A 6 27.74 13.62 49.52
N ARG A 7 27.20 12.42 49.26
CA ARG A 7 27.62 11.41 48.28
C ARG A 7 27.63 11.96 46.85
N THR A 8 28.73 11.71 46.14
CA THR A 8 28.82 11.81 44.67
C THR A 8 28.11 10.61 44.05
N VAL A 9 27.04 10.84 43.29
CA VAL A 9 26.39 9.85 42.42
C VAL A 9 26.81 10.17 40.99
N LEU A 10 27.44 9.20 40.32
CA LEU A 10 27.79 9.25 38.90
C LEU A 10 26.50 9.16 38.08
N PHE A 11 26.24 10.18 37.25
CA PHE A 11 25.22 10.15 36.21
C PHE A 11 25.70 9.28 35.05
N GLY A 12 25.06 8.13 34.83
CA GLY A 12 25.15 7.39 33.58
C GLY A 12 24.35 8.11 32.50
N ALA A 13 24.98 8.34 31.34
CA ALA A 13 24.34 8.94 30.18
C ALA A 13 23.21 8.04 29.66
N ALA A 14 22.00 8.59 29.56
CA ALA A 14 20.87 7.94 28.92
C ALA A 14 21.08 7.96 27.39
N LEU A 15 21.26 6.78 26.79
CA LEU A 15 21.11 6.60 25.34
C LEU A 15 19.62 6.75 25.01
N ALA A 16 19.28 7.80 24.28
CA ALA A 16 17.93 8.01 23.78
C ALA A 16 17.68 7.04 22.63
N PHE A 17 16.97 5.94 22.91
CA PHE A 17 16.40 5.07 21.88
C PHE A 17 15.11 5.71 21.37
N SER A 18 15.00 5.88 20.05
CA SER A 18 13.72 6.19 19.41
C SER A 18 12.90 4.90 19.33
N PHE A 19 11.98 4.70 20.27
CA PHE A 19 10.93 3.70 20.15
C PHE A 19 9.74 4.32 19.42
N VAL A 20 9.37 3.76 18.26
CA VAL A 20 8.04 4.00 17.72
C VAL A 20 7.11 3.01 18.41
N VAL A 21 6.27 3.51 19.32
CA VAL A 21 5.17 2.72 19.90
C VAL A 21 4.05 2.69 18.87
N SER A 22 4.09 1.75 17.92
CA SER A 22 2.95 1.48 17.04
C SER A 22 1.93 0.63 17.81
N GLY A 23 0.95 1.28 18.45
CA GLY A 23 -0.18 0.63 19.12
C GLY A 23 -1.27 0.12 18.17
N ALA A 24 -0.89 -0.41 17.00
CA ALA A 24 -1.87 -1.05 16.11
C ALA A 24 -2.09 -2.50 16.56
N PRO A 25 -3.34 -2.96 16.73
CA PRO A 25 -3.62 -4.37 17.01
C PRO A 25 -3.32 -5.17 15.74
N TRP A 26 -2.09 -5.65 15.61
CA TRP A 26 -1.74 -6.63 14.58
C TRP A 26 -2.47 -7.92 14.94
N SER A 27 -3.38 -8.36 14.07
CA SER A 27 -4.07 -9.65 14.19
C SER A 27 -3.07 -10.76 13.89
N MET A 28 -2.28 -11.12 14.89
CA MET A 28 -1.48 -12.34 14.84
C MET A 28 -2.44 -13.53 14.95
N VAL A 29 -2.42 -14.40 13.95
CA VAL A 29 -2.88 -15.80 14.06
C VAL A 29 -2.27 -16.37 15.35
N GLU A 30 -2.97 -17.24 16.10
CA GLU A 30 -2.40 -17.96 17.25
C GLU A 30 -1.14 -18.72 16.81
N VAL A 31 0.05 -18.10 16.90
CA VAL A 31 1.32 -18.74 16.54
C VAL A 31 1.95 -19.29 17.81
N ALA A 32 2.07 -20.62 17.82
CA ALA A 32 2.75 -21.36 18.86
C ALA A 32 4.14 -20.78 19.18
N TRP A 33 4.37 -20.61 20.49
CA TRP A 33 5.49 -20.04 21.25
C TRP A 33 6.94 -20.43 20.91
N ALA A 34 7.21 -21.05 19.77
CA ALA A 34 8.54 -21.53 19.39
C ALA A 34 8.92 -21.35 17.91
N GLN A 35 8.04 -20.79 17.07
CA GLN A 35 8.34 -20.59 15.64
C GLN A 35 8.97 -19.21 15.38
N GLU A 36 9.93 -19.19 14.45
CA GLU A 36 10.51 -17.94 13.95
C GLU A 36 9.42 -17.08 13.30
N GLN A 37 9.41 -15.79 13.64
CA GLN A 37 8.49 -14.79 13.11
C GLN A 37 9.20 -13.94 12.08
N THR A 38 8.43 -13.34 11.17
CA THR A 38 8.96 -12.44 10.14
C THR A 38 8.26 -11.09 10.21
N LEU A 39 9.06 -10.03 10.12
CA LEU A 39 8.59 -8.66 9.88
C LEU A 39 9.31 -8.09 8.67
N PHE A 40 8.66 -7.17 7.99
CA PHE A 40 9.25 -6.35 6.95
C PHE A 40 9.51 -4.96 7.53
N MET A 41 10.74 -4.46 7.40
CA MET A 41 11.14 -3.19 8.00
C MET A 41 11.85 -2.31 6.99
N ALA A 42 11.40 -1.07 6.85
CA ALA A 42 12.20 -0.02 6.23
C ALA A 42 12.79 0.88 7.31
N PHE A 43 13.98 1.40 7.06
CA PHE A 43 14.70 2.29 7.96
C PHE A 43 15.00 3.58 7.24
N THR A 44 14.75 4.72 7.88
CA THR A 44 15.06 6.02 7.29
C THR A 44 15.85 6.88 8.26
N ASP A 45 16.75 7.71 7.74
CA ASP A 45 17.42 8.74 8.53
C ASP A 45 16.48 9.93 8.84
N ALA A 46 17.05 10.99 9.42
CA ALA A 46 16.31 12.20 9.77
C ALA A 46 15.75 12.96 8.56
N ASP A 47 16.32 12.77 7.37
CA ASP A 47 15.90 13.39 6.12
C ASP A 47 14.88 12.51 5.36
N GLY A 48 14.56 11.32 5.89
CA GLY A 48 13.67 10.35 5.26
C GLY A 48 14.32 9.54 4.13
N ALA A 49 15.65 9.55 4.04
CA ALA A 49 16.40 8.74 3.09
C ALA A 49 16.50 7.29 3.59
N PRO A 50 16.33 6.27 2.73
CA PRO A 50 16.44 4.88 3.14
C PRO A 50 17.84 4.53 3.67
N VAL A 51 17.89 3.75 4.74
CA VAL A 51 19.12 3.18 5.32
C VAL A 51 19.17 1.70 5.00
N SER A 52 20.10 1.31 4.13
CA SER A 52 20.21 -0.04 3.54
C SER A 52 21.33 -0.90 4.12
N ASP A 53 22.02 -0.42 5.15
CA ASP A 53 23.17 -1.09 5.79
C ASP A 53 22.91 -1.43 7.28
N MET A 54 21.65 -1.62 7.66
CA MET A 54 21.28 -2.07 9.01
C MET A 54 21.84 -3.47 9.31
N THR A 55 22.38 -3.67 10.51
CA THR A 55 22.80 -5.00 10.99
C THR A 55 21.81 -5.59 11.98
N PRO A 56 21.80 -6.93 12.18
CA PRO A 56 20.91 -7.58 13.14
C PRO A 56 21.01 -7.01 14.56
N GLU A 57 22.21 -6.63 15.01
CA GLU A 57 22.46 -6.11 16.36
C GLU A 57 21.90 -4.70 16.58
N GLU A 58 21.61 -3.98 15.50
CA GLU A 58 21.04 -2.64 15.54
C GLU A 58 19.51 -2.66 15.57
N ILE A 59 18.88 -3.81 15.33
CA ILE A 59 17.43 -3.96 15.33
C ILE A 59 16.97 -4.40 16.71
N ILE A 60 16.02 -3.64 17.27
CA ILE A 60 15.40 -3.93 18.55
C ILE A 60 13.99 -4.42 18.27
N ILE A 61 13.68 -5.66 18.68
CA ILE A 61 12.32 -6.20 18.70
C ILE A 61 12.04 -6.64 20.13
N GLN A 62 10.94 -6.19 20.69
CA GLN A 62 10.52 -6.54 22.05
C GLN A 62 9.07 -6.98 22.06
N TRP A 63 8.77 -8.01 22.83
CA TRP A 63 7.41 -8.47 23.11
C TRP A 63 7.18 -8.29 24.61
N ASP A 64 6.18 -7.50 25.00
CA ASP A 64 5.91 -7.17 26.41
C ASP A 64 7.17 -6.68 27.15
N GLU A 65 7.95 -5.84 26.48
CA GLU A 65 9.24 -5.28 26.98
C GLU A 65 10.38 -6.31 27.11
N MET A 66 10.15 -7.57 26.74
CA MET A 66 11.18 -8.62 26.69
C MET A 66 11.85 -8.67 25.31
N PRO A 67 13.19 -8.73 25.25
CA PRO A 67 13.93 -8.75 23.99
C PRO A 67 13.67 -10.02 23.20
N SER A 68 13.39 -9.85 21.91
CA SER A 68 13.39 -10.91 20.91
C SER A 68 14.77 -11.03 20.26
N GLU A 69 15.12 -12.21 19.78
CA GLU A 69 16.40 -12.47 19.13
C GLU A 69 16.27 -12.36 17.61
N VAL A 70 16.91 -11.36 17.01
CA VAL A 70 16.99 -11.23 15.55
C VAL A 70 17.91 -12.32 14.99
N ARG A 71 17.37 -13.16 14.11
CA ARG A 71 18.07 -14.32 13.55
C ARG A 71 18.66 -14.03 12.18
N ARG A 72 17.92 -13.30 11.35
CA ARG A 72 18.29 -13.03 9.96
C ARG A 72 17.73 -11.68 9.53
N ILE A 73 18.53 -10.99 8.72
CA ILE A 73 18.11 -9.80 7.99
C ILE A 73 18.41 -10.04 6.51
N GLU A 74 17.43 -9.81 5.65
CA GLU A 74 17.58 -9.95 4.20
C GLU A 74 17.12 -8.67 3.52
N PRO A 75 17.94 -8.03 2.68
CA PRO A 75 17.48 -6.90 1.90
C PRO A 75 16.41 -7.37 0.91
N ILE A 76 15.38 -6.55 0.75
CA ILE A 76 14.33 -6.68 -0.25
C ILE A 76 14.41 -5.45 -1.15
N ASN A 77 14.54 -5.71 -2.44
CA ASN A 77 14.65 -4.73 -3.51
C ASN A 77 13.43 -4.73 -4.42
N TRP A 78 12.24 -4.94 -3.85
CA TRP A 78 10.99 -5.01 -4.60
C TRP A 78 10.61 -3.62 -5.15
N PRO A 79 10.64 -3.39 -6.47
CA PRO A 79 10.12 -2.14 -7.03
C PRO A 79 8.60 -2.10 -6.88
N ALA A 80 8.05 -0.89 -6.79
CA ALA A 80 6.62 -0.71 -7.05
C ALA A 80 6.30 -1.01 -8.53
N ARG A 81 5.18 -1.68 -8.76
CA ARG A 81 4.59 -1.97 -10.07
C ARG A 81 3.12 -1.54 -10.03
N VAL A 82 2.66 -0.81 -11.05
CA VAL A 82 1.35 -0.14 -11.02
C VAL A 82 0.36 -0.76 -12.02
N THR A 83 -0.80 -1.20 -11.56
CA THR A 83 -1.94 -1.57 -12.41
C THR A 83 -2.97 -0.44 -12.39
N VAL A 84 -3.28 0.17 -13.54
CA VAL A 84 -4.33 1.19 -13.64
C VAL A 84 -5.57 0.60 -14.30
N PHE A 85 -6.69 0.59 -13.59
CA PHE A 85 -7.99 0.22 -14.13
C PHE A 85 -8.80 1.47 -14.45
N VAL A 86 -9.26 1.59 -15.69
CA VAL A 86 -10.01 2.74 -16.19
C VAL A 86 -11.43 2.35 -16.54
N ASP A 87 -12.39 3.03 -15.92
CA ASP A 87 -13.79 2.93 -16.29
C ASP A 87 -14.03 3.55 -17.67
N ASN A 88 -14.37 2.70 -18.63
CA ASN A 88 -14.74 3.08 -19.98
C ASN A 88 -16.19 2.65 -20.31
N ALA A 89 -17.05 2.54 -19.30
CA ALA A 89 -18.46 2.18 -19.48
C ALA A 89 -19.27 3.32 -20.12
N THR A 90 -20.57 3.08 -20.36
CA THR A 90 -21.47 4.07 -20.97
C THR A 90 -21.49 5.39 -20.20
N GLU A 91 -21.52 5.32 -18.87
CA GLU A 91 -21.64 6.50 -18.00
C GLU A 91 -20.35 7.32 -17.91
N SER A 92 -19.22 6.76 -18.37
CA SER A 92 -17.90 7.40 -18.38
C SER A 92 -17.59 8.11 -19.71
N GLN A 93 -18.44 7.96 -20.74
CA GLN A 93 -18.17 8.42 -22.11
C GLN A 93 -17.75 9.90 -22.18
N THR A 94 -18.44 10.78 -21.44
CA THR A 94 -18.17 12.22 -21.45
C THR A 94 -16.97 12.62 -20.57
N VAL A 95 -16.53 11.73 -19.69
CA VAL A 95 -15.46 11.93 -18.69
C VAL A 95 -14.11 11.38 -19.17
N LEU A 96 -14.14 10.40 -20.09
CA LEU A 96 -12.93 9.79 -20.66
C LEU A 96 -11.87 10.79 -21.15
N PRO A 97 -12.19 11.93 -21.79
CA PRO A 97 -11.17 12.93 -22.13
C PRO A 97 -10.37 13.45 -20.93
N ASP A 98 -11.03 13.68 -19.79
CA ASP A 98 -10.39 14.14 -18.56
C ASP A 98 -9.56 13.03 -17.90
N MET A 99 -10.06 11.79 -17.91
CA MET A 99 -9.30 10.62 -17.45
C MET A 99 -8.04 10.43 -18.28
N ARG A 100 -8.12 10.50 -19.62
CA ARG A 100 -6.95 10.40 -20.50
C ARG A 100 -5.92 11.47 -20.21
N GLU A 101 -6.35 12.72 -20.04
CA GLU A 101 -5.43 13.81 -19.72
C GLU A 101 -4.78 13.65 -18.34
N GLY A 102 -5.55 13.25 -17.32
CA GLY A 102 -5.00 12.96 -16.00
C GLY A 102 -4.02 11.79 -15.99
N LEU A 103 -4.30 10.73 -16.76
CA LEU A 103 -3.42 9.57 -16.92
C LEU A 103 -2.13 9.95 -17.68
N ARG A 104 -2.22 10.79 -18.70
CA ARG A 104 -1.03 11.33 -19.38
C ARG A 104 -0.12 12.07 -18.38
N LEU A 105 -0.68 12.99 -17.59
CA LEU A 105 0.06 13.74 -16.59
C LEU A 105 0.64 12.83 -15.48
N PHE A 106 -0.10 11.80 -15.08
CA PHE A 106 0.35 10.78 -14.13
C PHE A 106 1.59 10.03 -14.65
N LEU A 107 1.53 9.52 -15.90
CA LEU A 107 2.63 8.79 -16.52
C LEU A 107 3.87 9.67 -16.72
N GLU A 108 3.70 10.96 -16.99
CA GLU A 108 4.79 11.93 -17.12
C GLU A 108 5.49 12.23 -15.79
N ALA A 109 4.74 12.23 -14.69
CA ALA A 109 5.29 12.48 -13.36
C ALA A 109 5.92 11.22 -12.74
N LEU A 110 5.49 10.03 -13.13
CA LEU A 110 5.92 8.75 -12.53
C LEU A 110 7.40 8.43 -12.85
N PRO A 111 8.20 7.95 -11.88
CA PRO A 111 9.56 7.47 -12.12
C PRO A 111 9.64 6.49 -13.29
N ALA A 112 10.63 6.65 -14.17
CA ALA A 112 10.70 5.96 -15.46
C ALA A 112 10.90 4.43 -15.36
N ASP A 113 11.42 3.98 -14.23
CA ASP A 113 11.69 2.59 -13.88
C ASP A 113 10.48 1.86 -13.27
N ILE A 114 9.40 2.58 -12.95
CA ILE A 114 8.14 1.97 -12.51
C ILE A 114 7.38 1.46 -13.72
N GLU A 115 7.19 0.14 -13.75
CA GLU A 115 6.32 -0.55 -14.69
C GLU A 115 4.85 -0.22 -14.42
N VAL A 116 4.12 0.02 -15.50
CA VAL A 116 2.68 0.32 -15.46
C VAL A 116 1.95 -0.59 -16.43
N ALA A 117 0.77 -1.06 -16.04
CA ALA A 117 -0.22 -1.66 -16.92
C ALA A 117 -1.47 -0.77 -16.98
N ILE A 118 -2.14 -0.74 -18.14
CA ILE A 118 -3.43 -0.06 -18.31
C ILE A 118 -4.48 -1.08 -18.69
N ALA A 119 -5.53 -1.18 -17.89
CA ALA A 119 -6.67 -2.03 -18.12
C ALA A 119 -7.98 -1.22 -18.10
N THR A 120 -9.01 -1.75 -18.74
CA THR A 120 -10.36 -1.15 -18.80
C THR A 120 -11.37 -2.07 -18.15
N ILE A 121 -12.46 -1.51 -17.60
CA ILE A 121 -13.42 -2.26 -16.79
C ILE A 121 -14.87 -2.23 -17.29
N ALA A 122 -15.16 -1.78 -18.52
CA ALA A 122 -16.49 -1.95 -19.10
C ALA A 122 -16.74 -3.42 -19.48
N GLY A 123 -17.74 -4.07 -18.87
CA GLY A 123 -17.85 -5.53 -18.97
C GLY A 123 -16.67 -6.18 -18.24
N ARG A 124 -16.02 -7.21 -18.80
CA ARG A 124 -14.91 -7.87 -18.08
C ARG A 124 -13.64 -7.00 -18.09
N PRO A 125 -12.80 -7.04 -17.04
CA PRO A 125 -11.50 -6.38 -17.05
C PRO A 125 -10.64 -6.83 -18.23
N GLN A 126 -10.01 -5.88 -18.93
CA GLN A 126 -9.17 -6.15 -20.08
C GLN A 126 -7.92 -5.27 -20.08
N PHE A 127 -6.75 -5.89 -20.10
CA PHE A 127 -5.48 -5.20 -20.30
C PHE A 127 -5.38 -4.66 -21.74
N ARG A 128 -5.12 -3.37 -21.85
CA ARG A 128 -4.80 -2.68 -23.11
C ARG A 128 -3.31 -2.67 -23.37
N VAL A 129 -2.53 -2.66 -22.30
CA VAL A 129 -1.10 -2.85 -22.29
C VAL A 129 -0.72 -3.51 -20.96
N GLU A 130 0.06 -4.57 -21.05
CA GLU A 130 0.65 -5.26 -19.89
C GLU A 130 1.70 -4.39 -19.20
N HIS A 131 2.16 -4.81 -18.03
CA HIS A 131 3.19 -4.11 -17.26
C HIS A 131 4.44 -3.84 -18.10
N THR A 132 4.75 -2.55 -18.29
CA THR A 132 5.90 -2.10 -19.08
C THR A 132 6.42 -0.75 -18.58
N THR A 133 7.70 -0.47 -18.83
CA THR A 133 8.31 0.86 -18.67
C THR A 133 8.25 1.69 -19.96
N ASP A 134 7.73 1.13 -21.07
CA ASP A 134 7.58 1.83 -22.34
C ASP A 134 6.49 2.92 -22.25
N ARG A 135 6.93 4.15 -21.98
CA ARG A 135 6.06 5.32 -21.90
C ARG A 135 5.34 5.64 -23.21
N GLY A 136 5.90 5.24 -24.36
CA GLY A 136 5.23 5.39 -25.66
C GLY A 136 4.04 4.44 -25.78
N ALA A 137 4.25 3.15 -25.50
CA ALA A 137 3.17 2.15 -25.49
C ALA A 137 2.05 2.50 -24.50
N LEU A 138 2.42 3.00 -23.31
CA LEU A 138 1.47 3.46 -22.29
C LEU A 138 0.67 4.68 -22.76
N ALA A 139 1.34 5.67 -23.37
CA ALA A 139 0.68 6.86 -23.90
C ALA A 139 -0.29 6.51 -25.04
N ASP A 140 0.10 5.60 -25.93
CA ASP A 140 -0.75 5.09 -27.01
C ASP A 140 -1.99 4.36 -26.47
N ALA A 141 -1.81 3.50 -25.47
CA ALA A 141 -2.91 2.79 -24.81
C ALA A 141 -3.90 3.77 -24.14
N VAL A 142 -3.41 4.77 -23.42
CA VAL A 142 -4.23 5.83 -22.81
C VAL A 142 -4.95 6.64 -23.90
N GLY A 143 -4.27 7.04 -24.97
CA GLY A 143 -4.85 7.79 -26.08
C GLY A 143 -5.98 7.05 -26.80
N ALA A 144 -5.88 5.72 -26.87
CA ALA A 144 -6.86 4.85 -27.51
C ALA A 144 -8.09 4.53 -26.64
N LEU A 145 -8.11 4.92 -25.36
CA LEU A 145 -9.25 4.66 -24.47
C LEU A 145 -10.54 5.26 -25.05
N ALA A 146 -11.55 4.42 -25.25
CA ALA A 146 -12.86 4.81 -25.74
C ALA A 146 -13.94 4.08 -24.97
N SER A 147 -15.16 4.64 -24.95
CA SER A 147 -16.28 3.98 -24.28
C SER A 147 -16.67 2.72 -25.04
N GLU A 148 -16.81 1.61 -24.32
CA GLU A 148 -17.23 0.32 -24.88
C GLU A 148 -18.68 -0.03 -24.53
N GLY A 149 -19.39 0.93 -23.90
CA GLY A 149 -20.77 0.75 -23.48
C GLY A 149 -20.91 -0.15 -22.26
N GLY A 150 -22.15 -0.59 -21.98
CA GLY A 150 -22.44 -1.43 -20.81
C GLY A 150 -22.21 -0.72 -19.46
N ALA A 151 -22.09 -1.55 -18.42
CA ALA A 151 -21.76 -1.16 -17.05
C ALA A 151 -20.30 -1.52 -16.74
N ALA A 152 -19.68 -0.77 -15.84
CA ALA A 152 -18.35 -1.08 -15.35
C ALA A 152 -18.42 -2.23 -14.34
N THR A 153 -17.41 -3.10 -14.30
CA THR A 153 -17.27 -4.14 -13.28
C THR A 153 -16.14 -3.78 -12.31
N PHE A 154 -16.38 -2.75 -11.49
CA PHE A 154 -15.36 -2.23 -10.56
C PHE A 154 -14.88 -3.30 -9.59
N PHE A 155 -15.81 -4.06 -9.01
CA PHE A 155 -15.48 -5.12 -8.07
C PHE A 155 -14.78 -6.29 -8.75
N ASP A 156 -15.27 -6.74 -9.91
CA ASP A 156 -14.64 -7.87 -10.62
C ASP A 156 -13.19 -7.53 -11.02
N ALA A 157 -12.87 -6.27 -11.35
CA ALA A 157 -11.50 -5.84 -11.64
C ALA A 157 -10.55 -5.99 -10.45
N LEU A 158 -10.97 -5.54 -9.26
CA LEU A 158 -10.18 -5.70 -8.04
C LEU A 158 -10.10 -7.16 -7.60
N TYR A 159 -11.18 -7.91 -7.78
CA TYR A 159 -11.23 -9.34 -7.46
C TYR A 159 -10.26 -10.14 -8.36
N GLU A 160 -10.31 -9.94 -9.68
CA GLU A 160 -9.43 -10.62 -10.63
C GLU A 160 -7.95 -10.24 -10.42
N GLU A 161 -7.66 -8.98 -10.10
CA GLU A 161 -6.29 -8.56 -9.77
C GLU A 161 -5.80 -9.17 -8.45
N ALA A 162 -6.66 -9.24 -7.44
CA ALA A 162 -6.32 -9.91 -6.18
C ALA A 162 -6.06 -11.41 -6.39
N GLU A 163 -6.85 -12.07 -7.25
CA GLU A 163 -6.60 -13.47 -7.61
C GLU A 163 -5.29 -13.63 -8.36
N ARG A 164 -4.99 -12.75 -9.32
CA ARG A 164 -3.72 -12.76 -10.07
C ARG A 164 -2.50 -12.57 -9.15
N LEU A 165 -2.62 -11.73 -8.12
CA LEU A 165 -1.55 -11.52 -7.15
C LEU A 165 -1.33 -12.76 -6.27
N ASP A 166 -2.42 -13.40 -5.84
CA ASP A 166 -2.37 -14.63 -5.04
C ASP A 166 -1.80 -15.82 -5.82
N ASP A 167 -2.00 -15.86 -7.14
CA ASP A 167 -1.44 -16.89 -8.02
C ASP A 167 0.04 -16.63 -8.41
N ASP A 168 0.62 -15.48 -8.06
CA ASP A 168 2.00 -15.06 -8.40
C ASP A 168 2.97 -15.34 -7.23
N ASP A 169 3.24 -16.63 -6.97
CA ASP A 169 4.08 -17.12 -5.86
C ASP A 169 5.52 -16.58 -5.87
N ASP A 170 6.05 -16.22 -7.05
CA ASP A 170 7.44 -15.75 -7.24
C ASP A 170 7.55 -14.22 -7.35
N ARG A 171 6.52 -13.50 -6.88
CA ARG A 171 6.46 -12.04 -6.97
C ARG A 171 7.59 -11.35 -6.19
N GLU A 172 8.32 -10.50 -6.90
CA GLU A 172 9.34 -9.62 -6.31
C GLU A 172 9.03 -8.12 -6.53
N TYR A 173 7.76 -7.70 -6.42
CA TYR A 173 7.35 -6.30 -6.60
C TYR A 173 6.23 -5.92 -5.62
N LEU A 174 6.13 -4.65 -5.24
CA LEU A 174 4.96 -4.11 -4.53
C LEU A 174 3.87 -3.76 -5.54
N SER A 175 2.68 -4.35 -5.38
CA SER A 175 1.54 -4.05 -6.26
C SER A 175 0.82 -2.79 -5.84
N VAL A 176 0.71 -1.82 -6.74
CA VAL A 176 -0.08 -0.61 -6.56
C VAL A 176 -1.20 -0.60 -7.60
N ILE A 177 -2.45 -0.62 -7.15
CA ILE A 177 -3.63 -0.65 -8.00
C ILE A 177 -4.27 0.73 -7.97
N VAL A 178 -4.55 1.32 -9.14
CA VAL A 178 -5.21 2.62 -9.27
C VAL A 178 -6.52 2.46 -10.04
N MET A 179 -7.64 2.63 -9.33
CA MET A 179 -8.98 2.65 -9.92
C MET A 179 -9.34 4.07 -10.33
N VAL A 180 -9.58 4.28 -11.62
CA VAL A 180 -10.03 5.56 -12.22
C VAL A 180 -11.45 5.35 -12.72
N ALA A 181 -12.44 5.68 -11.90
CA ALA A 181 -13.80 5.20 -12.11
C ALA A 181 -14.89 6.26 -11.93
N VAL A 182 -16.04 6.05 -12.58
CA VAL A 182 -17.26 6.81 -12.34
C VAL A 182 -18.18 5.97 -11.45
N ALA A 183 -18.92 6.63 -10.56
CA ALA A 183 -19.92 6.00 -9.69
C ALA A 183 -21.22 5.71 -10.47
N GLY A 184 -21.08 5.01 -11.59
CA GLY A 184 -22.16 4.58 -12.47
C GLY A 184 -22.76 3.25 -12.05
N SER A 185 -23.46 2.63 -12.99
CA SER A 185 -23.99 1.27 -12.86
C SER A 185 -22.87 0.27 -12.61
N GLU A 186 -23.04 -0.55 -11.57
CA GLU A 186 -22.13 -1.63 -11.21
C GLU A 186 -22.58 -2.95 -11.85
N GLY A 187 -21.75 -3.52 -12.72
CA GLY A 187 -22.03 -4.73 -13.48
C GLY A 187 -21.39 -6.00 -12.91
N SER A 188 -20.62 -5.90 -11.82
CA SER A 188 -19.83 -7.02 -11.29
C SER A 188 -20.68 -8.22 -10.89
N GLY A 189 -20.29 -9.39 -11.40
CA GLY A 189 -20.93 -10.67 -11.09
C GLY A 189 -20.40 -11.35 -9.82
N GLN A 190 -19.21 -10.92 -9.35
CA GLN A 190 -18.53 -11.49 -8.19
C GLN A 190 -18.79 -10.74 -6.88
N ALA A 191 -19.55 -9.64 -6.90
CA ALA A 191 -19.80 -8.78 -5.74
C ALA A 191 -20.71 -9.42 -4.67
N ARG A 192 -20.22 -10.50 -4.04
CA ARG A 192 -20.85 -11.25 -2.93
C ARG A 192 -19.95 -11.19 -1.69
N GLY A 193 -20.55 -11.31 -0.50
CA GLY A 193 -19.83 -11.17 0.78
C GLY A 193 -18.55 -12.03 0.89
N GLN A 194 -18.64 -13.33 0.58
CA GLN A 194 -17.48 -14.23 0.63
C GLN A 194 -16.34 -13.84 -0.34
N ASN A 195 -16.68 -13.28 -1.50
CA ASN A 195 -15.68 -12.85 -2.48
C ASN A 195 -15.04 -11.52 -2.07
N LEU A 196 -15.77 -10.65 -1.37
CA LEU A 196 -15.20 -9.43 -0.79
C LEU A 196 -14.17 -9.79 0.28
N GLU A 197 -14.50 -10.68 1.21
CA GLU A 197 -13.57 -11.16 2.24
C GLU A 197 -12.32 -11.76 1.60
N ARG A 198 -12.48 -12.71 0.66
CA ARG A 198 -11.35 -13.31 -0.06
C ARG A 198 -10.47 -12.28 -0.78
N MET A 199 -11.08 -11.33 -1.49
CA MET A 199 -10.33 -10.28 -2.18
C MET A 199 -9.55 -9.42 -1.18
N MET A 200 -10.16 -9.04 -0.06
CA MET A 200 -9.51 -8.24 0.98
C MET A 200 -8.32 -8.99 1.60
N ASP A 201 -8.49 -10.27 1.92
CA ASP A 201 -7.43 -11.12 2.45
C ASP A 201 -6.26 -11.21 1.45
N ARG A 202 -6.55 -11.49 0.19
CA ARG A 202 -5.51 -11.59 -0.86
C ARG A 202 -4.79 -10.28 -1.12
N LEU A 203 -5.49 -9.15 -1.15
CA LEU A 203 -4.86 -7.83 -1.28
C LEU A 203 -3.96 -7.54 -0.08
N TYR A 204 -4.38 -7.93 1.12
CA TYR A 204 -3.61 -7.75 2.35
C TYR A 204 -2.36 -8.63 2.38
N ASP A 205 -2.52 -9.94 2.17
CA ASP A 205 -1.44 -10.93 2.21
C ASP A 205 -0.40 -10.66 1.13
N ASN A 206 -0.83 -10.09 0.00
CA ASN A 206 0.07 -9.66 -1.08
C ASN A 206 0.57 -8.22 -0.94
N ALA A 207 0.36 -7.55 0.19
CA ALA A 207 0.83 -6.19 0.44
C ALA A 207 0.42 -5.20 -0.67
N ALA A 208 -0.71 -5.43 -1.33
CA ALA A 208 -1.21 -4.55 -2.36
C ALA A 208 -1.61 -3.20 -1.75
N VAL A 209 -1.52 -2.14 -2.55
CA VAL A 209 -1.96 -0.79 -2.21
C VAL A 209 -3.01 -0.36 -3.21
N VAL A 210 -4.21 -0.02 -2.77
CA VAL A 210 -5.30 0.33 -3.69
C VAL A 210 -5.71 1.78 -3.54
N HIS A 211 -5.53 2.54 -4.61
CA HIS A 211 -6.01 3.92 -4.74
C HIS A 211 -7.25 3.94 -5.62
N THR A 212 -8.27 4.68 -5.21
CA THR A 212 -9.51 4.86 -5.98
C THR A 212 -9.82 6.33 -6.14
N LEU A 213 -10.02 6.75 -7.39
CA LEU A 213 -10.53 8.06 -7.76
C LEU A 213 -11.91 7.87 -8.36
N LEU A 214 -12.95 8.27 -7.62
CA LEU A 214 -14.34 8.02 -7.98
C LEU A 214 -15.06 9.35 -8.25
N LEU A 215 -15.56 9.53 -9.47
CA LEU A 215 -16.39 10.68 -9.84
C LEU A 215 -17.89 10.32 -9.80
N PRO A 216 -18.79 11.18 -9.31
CA PRO A 216 -20.23 11.01 -9.47
C PRO A 216 -20.62 10.78 -10.94
N SER A 217 -21.57 9.88 -11.20
CA SER A 217 -22.03 9.66 -12.56
C SER A 217 -22.65 10.94 -13.15
N PRO A 218 -22.17 11.41 -14.32
CA PRO A 218 -22.69 12.60 -14.97
C PRO A 218 -24.09 12.39 -15.57
N VAL A 219 -24.55 11.14 -15.68
CA VAL A 219 -25.80 10.77 -16.37
C VAL A 219 -26.85 10.15 -15.46
N SER A 220 -26.48 9.67 -14.27
CA SER A 220 -27.39 9.02 -13.33
C SER A 220 -28.44 9.95 -12.70
N GLY A 221 -28.30 11.28 -12.83
CA GLY A 221 -29.17 12.27 -12.14
C GLY A 221 -29.03 12.27 -10.60
N VAL A 222 -28.23 11.35 -10.05
CA VAL A 222 -27.86 11.26 -8.64
C VAL A 222 -26.63 12.13 -8.43
N THR A 223 -26.73 13.08 -7.51
CA THR A 223 -25.61 13.93 -7.10
C THR A 223 -24.70 13.19 -6.13
N GLY A 224 -23.38 13.27 -6.34
CA GLY A 224 -22.40 12.66 -5.44
C GLY A 224 -22.22 11.15 -5.66
N THR A 225 -21.31 10.57 -4.90
CA THR A 225 -21.04 9.12 -4.93
C THR A 225 -21.71 8.38 -3.77
N GLN A 226 -22.35 9.08 -2.83
CA GLN A 226 -22.97 8.47 -1.65
C GLN A 226 -24.04 7.43 -2.01
N GLY A 227 -24.02 6.31 -1.28
CA GLY A 227 -24.93 5.18 -1.49
C GLY A 227 -24.54 4.26 -2.65
N ARG A 228 -23.45 4.57 -3.37
CA ARG A 228 -22.90 3.70 -4.42
C ARG A 228 -22.03 2.62 -3.78
N PRO A 229 -22.14 1.35 -4.21
CA PRO A 229 -21.32 0.28 -3.66
C PRO A 229 -19.82 0.54 -3.86
N GLN A 230 -19.44 1.16 -4.98
CA GLN A 230 -18.05 1.52 -5.28
C GLN A 230 -17.46 2.49 -4.25
N THR A 231 -18.25 3.41 -3.68
CA THR A 231 -17.79 4.31 -2.61
C THR A 231 -17.44 3.55 -1.34
N ARG A 232 -18.30 2.60 -0.96
CA ARG A 232 -18.04 1.76 0.20
C ARG A 232 -16.82 0.87 -0.01
N TRP A 233 -16.78 0.13 -1.11
CA TRP A 233 -15.65 -0.74 -1.43
C TRP A 233 -14.34 0.04 -1.54
N GLY A 234 -14.34 1.15 -2.27
CA GLY A 234 -13.16 2.00 -2.41
C GLY A 234 -12.64 2.51 -1.06
N THR A 235 -13.54 2.90 -0.14
CA THR A 235 -13.16 3.36 1.21
C THR A 235 -12.61 2.20 2.07
N ASP A 236 -13.33 1.08 2.12
CA ASP A 236 -12.98 -0.08 2.94
C ASP A 236 -11.65 -0.71 2.46
N ILE A 237 -11.48 -0.87 1.15
CA ILE A 237 -10.27 -1.43 0.53
C ILE A 237 -9.09 -0.47 0.72
N ALA A 238 -9.26 0.83 0.48
CA ALA A 238 -8.19 1.81 0.70
C ALA A 238 -7.71 1.79 2.15
N ALA A 239 -8.62 1.69 3.12
CA ALA A 239 -8.25 1.61 4.54
C ALA A 239 -7.44 0.35 4.86
N ALA A 240 -7.85 -0.82 4.34
CA ALA A 240 -7.16 -2.08 4.60
C ALA A 240 -5.79 -2.18 3.91
N THR A 241 -5.65 -1.58 2.72
CA THR A 241 -4.45 -1.66 1.88
C THR A 241 -3.49 -0.47 2.05
N ARG A 242 -3.77 0.41 3.03
CA ARG A 242 -3.08 1.70 3.22
C ARG A 242 -3.08 2.58 1.97
N GLY A 243 -4.05 2.39 1.07
CA GLY A 243 -4.21 3.21 -0.12
C GLY A 243 -5.05 4.46 0.16
N THR A 244 -5.70 5.01 -0.88
CA THR A 244 -6.52 6.21 -0.74
C THR A 244 -7.83 6.11 -1.51
N PHE A 245 -8.88 6.70 -0.96
CA PHE A 245 -10.14 6.93 -1.67
C PHE A 245 -10.34 8.42 -1.87
N ALA A 246 -10.48 8.85 -3.12
CA ALA A 246 -10.74 10.23 -3.50
C ALA A 246 -12.13 10.34 -4.13
N ASP A 247 -13.05 10.96 -3.39
CA ASP A 247 -14.35 11.38 -3.89
C ASP A 247 -14.17 12.66 -4.71
N LEU A 248 -14.35 12.57 -6.03
CA LEU A 248 -14.14 13.69 -6.95
C LEU A 248 -15.42 14.49 -7.12
N ASN A 249 -15.31 15.80 -7.38
CA ASN A 249 -16.47 16.65 -7.58
C ASN A 249 -16.74 16.88 -9.08
N ILE A 250 -15.68 17.07 -9.86
CA ILE A 250 -15.76 17.38 -11.29
C ILE A 250 -14.72 16.57 -12.07
N ALA A 251 -15.01 16.31 -13.35
CA ALA A 251 -14.16 15.47 -14.20
C ALA A 251 -12.71 15.97 -14.29
N THR A 252 -12.50 17.28 -14.29
CA THR A 252 -11.14 17.87 -14.32
C THR A 252 -10.30 17.55 -13.08
N ASP A 253 -10.89 17.09 -11.98
CA ASP A 253 -10.15 16.68 -10.79
C ASP A 253 -9.21 15.49 -11.08
N TYR A 254 -9.50 14.63 -12.06
CA TYR A 254 -8.55 13.59 -12.48
C TYR A 254 -7.20 14.17 -12.91
N ARG A 255 -7.19 15.36 -13.52
CA ARG A 255 -5.98 16.02 -14.03
C ARG A 255 -5.06 16.51 -12.93
N THR A 256 -5.58 16.71 -11.73
CA THR A 256 -4.79 17.15 -10.56
C THR A 256 -4.51 15.99 -9.62
N ARG A 257 -5.52 15.17 -9.33
CA ARG A 257 -5.42 14.09 -8.33
C ARG A 257 -4.57 12.91 -8.76
N LEU A 258 -4.57 12.55 -10.06
CA LEU A 258 -3.70 11.48 -10.53
C LEU A 258 -2.22 11.87 -10.40
N PRO A 259 -1.75 13.05 -10.88
CA PRO A 259 -0.37 13.48 -10.63
C PRO A 259 0.01 13.59 -9.15
N GLU A 260 -0.91 14.05 -8.28
CA GLU A 260 -0.65 14.11 -6.83
C GLU A 260 -0.31 12.73 -6.24
N LEU A 261 -0.96 11.68 -6.75
CA LEU A 261 -0.77 10.31 -6.29
C LEU A 261 0.67 9.79 -6.54
N VAL A 262 1.35 10.33 -7.55
CA VAL A 262 2.74 9.94 -7.87
C VAL A 262 3.70 10.18 -6.71
N ASN A 263 3.46 11.20 -5.89
CA ASN A 263 4.29 11.45 -4.71
C ASN A 263 4.24 10.28 -3.71
N ASP A 264 3.06 9.67 -3.54
CA ASP A 264 2.86 8.51 -2.69
C ASP A 264 3.55 7.28 -3.28
N ILE A 265 3.28 6.99 -4.56
CA ILE A 265 3.84 5.84 -5.27
C ILE A 265 5.36 5.91 -5.32
N SER A 266 5.94 7.08 -5.60
CA SER A 266 7.39 7.27 -5.67
C SER A 266 8.06 7.09 -4.30
N ARG A 267 7.39 7.56 -3.22
CA ARG A 267 7.89 7.35 -1.85
C ARG A 267 7.91 5.86 -1.51
N ARG A 268 6.82 5.14 -1.78
CA ARG A 268 6.72 3.69 -1.55
C ARG A 268 7.74 2.92 -2.39
N HIS A 269 7.83 3.22 -3.68
CA HIS A 269 8.82 2.63 -4.56
C HIS A 269 10.24 2.76 -3.98
N ARG A 270 10.59 3.96 -3.47
CA ARG A 270 11.90 4.19 -2.84
C ARG A 270 12.09 3.43 -1.53
N LEU A 271 11.07 3.34 -0.68
CA LEU A 271 11.19 2.69 0.63
C LEU A 271 11.15 1.16 0.53
N THR A 272 10.22 0.61 -0.23
CA THR A 272 10.03 -0.83 -0.40
C THR A 272 11.18 -1.49 -1.19
N SER A 273 11.85 -0.74 -2.07
CA SER A 273 13.08 -1.20 -2.73
C SER A 273 14.33 -1.20 -1.83
N HIS A 274 14.21 -0.73 -0.58
CA HIS A 274 15.29 -0.65 0.40
C HIS A 274 14.85 -1.21 1.77
N GLN A 275 13.85 -2.08 1.79
CA GLN A 275 13.36 -2.68 3.03
C GLN A 275 14.12 -3.97 3.34
N PHE A 276 13.86 -4.52 4.52
CA PHE A 276 14.43 -5.79 4.97
C PHE A 276 13.35 -6.77 5.38
N ARG A 277 13.54 -8.04 5.06
CA ARG A 277 12.88 -9.16 5.75
C ARG A 277 13.69 -9.46 7.01
N VAL A 278 13.06 -9.33 8.16
CA VAL A 278 13.67 -9.56 9.47
C VAL A 278 13.02 -10.79 10.08
N THR A 279 13.79 -11.88 10.18
CA THR A 279 13.36 -13.09 10.89
C THR A 279 13.87 -13.03 12.32
N TYR A 280 13.00 -13.23 13.29
CA TYR A 280 13.33 -13.16 14.70
C TYR A 280 12.65 -14.28 15.50
N ARG A 281 13.18 -14.57 16.68
CA ARG A 281 12.55 -15.47 17.65
C ARG A 281 11.95 -14.67 18.80
N PRO A 282 10.62 -14.79 19.04
CA PRO A 282 10.00 -14.21 20.23
C PRO A 282 10.59 -14.77 21.53
N PRO A 283 10.47 -14.03 22.65
CA PRO A 283 10.83 -14.55 23.96
C PRO A 283 9.88 -15.69 24.38
N GLU A 284 10.41 -16.71 25.04
CA GLU A 284 9.65 -17.92 25.45
C GLU A 284 8.50 -17.61 26.44
N GLU A 285 8.60 -16.49 27.18
CA GLU A 285 7.71 -16.14 28.28
C GLU A 285 6.67 -15.05 27.93
N ALA A 286 6.51 -14.70 26.64
CA ALA A 286 5.55 -13.65 26.27
C ALA A 286 4.09 -14.07 26.49
N SER A 287 3.18 -13.10 26.46
CA SER A 287 1.73 -13.32 26.62
C SER A 287 1.03 -13.62 25.30
N ASP A 288 -0.10 -14.35 25.30
CA ASP A 288 -0.80 -14.79 24.07
C ASP A 288 -1.15 -13.66 23.08
N GLN A 289 -1.20 -12.41 23.55
CA GLN A 289 -1.36 -11.22 22.73
C GLN A 289 -0.33 -10.16 23.15
N PRO A 290 0.93 -10.34 22.75
CA PRO A 290 2.03 -9.54 23.26
C PRO A 290 2.02 -8.17 22.61
N ARG A 291 2.38 -7.14 23.37
CA ARG A 291 2.66 -5.82 22.81
C ARG A 291 4.02 -5.85 22.13
N VAL A 292 4.02 -5.86 20.80
CA VAL A 292 5.24 -5.84 20.01
C VAL A 292 5.75 -4.39 19.85
N GLN A 293 7.01 -4.17 20.14
CA GLN A 293 7.72 -2.92 19.94
C GLN A 293 8.91 -3.16 19.03
N VAL A 294 9.10 -2.27 18.06
CA VAL A 294 10.22 -2.32 17.12
C VAL A 294 10.97 -0.98 17.20
N GLY A 295 12.29 -1.04 17.16
CA GLY A 295 13.15 0.12 17.22
C GLY A 295 14.54 -0.13 16.64
N SER A 296 15.38 0.90 16.70
CA SER A 296 16.75 0.86 16.25
C SER A 296 17.69 1.29 17.38
N ALA A 297 18.79 0.56 17.56
CA ALA A 297 19.89 0.97 18.43
C ALA A 297 20.77 2.05 17.78
N ARG A 298 20.71 2.18 16.45
CA ARG A 298 21.40 3.23 15.70
C ARG A 298 20.66 4.57 15.92
N PRO A 299 21.32 5.60 16.50
CA PRO A 299 20.69 6.89 16.75
C PRO A 299 20.23 7.59 15.46
N GLY A 300 19.12 8.31 15.51
CA GLY A 300 18.62 9.10 14.39
C GLY A 300 17.91 8.29 13.29
N ILE A 301 17.68 6.99 13.52
CA ILE A 301 16.93 6.13 12.61
C ILE A 301 15.46 6.05 13.02
N THR A 302 14.58 6.25 12.04
CA THR A 302 13.16 5.93 12.14
C THR A 302 12.92 4.54 11.55
N VAL A 303 12.14 3.72 12.25
CA VAL A 303 11.80 2.35 11.81
C VAL A 303 10.35 2.30 11.37
N TRP A 304 10.11 1.66 10.23
CA TRP A 304 8.79 1.46 9.63
C TRP A 304 8.50 -0.05 9.53
N PRO A 305 7.98 -0.67 10.61
CA PRO A 305 7.68 -2.10 10.61
C PRO A 305 6.31 -2.38 9.98
N THR A 306 6.23 -3.50 9.25
CA THR A 306 5.00 -4.07 8.68
C THR A 306 5.08 -5.60 8.74
N ASP A 307 3.94 -6.25 8.73
CA ASP A 307 3.81 -7.71 8.69
C ASP A 307 3.86 -8.28 7.27
N ASN A 308 3.40 -7.51 6.28
CA ASN A 308 3.32 -7.92 4.88
C ASN A 308 4.30 -7.21 3.92
N GLY A 309 4.99 -6.15 4.36
CA GLY A 309 5.90 -5.37 3.50
C GLY A 309 5.26 -4.15 2.82
N ASN A 310 4.01 -3.82 3.14
CA ASN A 310 3.35 -2.59 2.67
C ASN A 310 3.80 -1.37 3.50
N ILE A 311 5.04 -0.93 3.27
CA ILE A 311 5.67 0.22 3.94
C ILE A 311 4.95 1.54 3.55
N PRO A 312 4.64 2.42 4.52
CA PRO A 312 3.96 3.70 4.28
C PRO A 312 4.83 4.76 3.60
#